data_AF-A0A2D9PUS8-F1
#
_entry.id   AF-A0A2D9PUS8-F1
#
_cell.length_a   1.000
_cell.length_b   1.000
_cell.length_c   1.000
_cell.angle_alpha   90.00
_cell.angle_beta   90.00
_cell.angle_gamma   90.00
#
_symmetry.space_group_name_H-M   'P 1'
#
loop_
_entity.id
_entity.type
_entity.pdbx_description
1 polymer ?
#
loop_
_entity_poly.entity_id
_entity_poly.type
_entity_poly.pdbx_seq_one_letter_code
_entity_poly.pdbx_strand_id
1 'polypeptide(L)'
;MTAAVRLRVSEVAAAVIVFSSLLPWTVDDGRTLRGIQVGEGQFVVLMAVVTIVMIRFGNRLAWFAAGFSAAVLWREWFASDEVIWSLGLLTGALAATVAVVFLIWNMFAEVRPSGDD
;
A
#
# COMPACT_ATOMS: atom_id res chain seq x y z
N MET A 1 -19.22 3.24 -9.38
CA MET A 1 -18.35 2.10 -9.01
C MET A 1 -18.91 1.43 -7.77
N THR A 2 -19.07 0.10 -7.76
CA THR A 2 -19.66 -0.62 -6.62
C THR A 2 -18.64 -0.88 -5.51
N ALA A 3 -19.12 -1.19 -4.29
CA ALA A 3 -18.25 -1.52 -3.15
C ALA A 3 -17.30 -2.68 -3.46
N ALA A 4 -17.82 -3.74 -4.10
CA ALA A 4 -17.02 -4.89 -4.50
C ALA A 4 -15.85 -4.52 -5.44
N VAL A 5 -16.06 -3.59 -6.37
CA VAL A 5 -14.97 -3.16 -7.28
C VAL A 5 -13.95 -2.33 -6.52
N ARG A 6 -14.37 -1.44 -5.59
CA ARG A 6 -13.43 -0.66 -4.77
C ARG A 6 -12.52 -1.56 -3.94
N LEU A 7 -13.08 -2.56 -3.26
CA LEU A 7 -12.32 -3.52 -2.47
C LEU A 7 -11.35 -4.34 -3.32
N ARG A 8 -11.77 -4.77 -4.53
CA ARG A 8 -10.87 -5.46 -5.48
C ARG A 8 -9.71 -4.57 -5.92
N VAL A 9 -9.96 -3.30 -6.23
CA VAL A 9 -8.89 -2.36 -6.59
C VAL A 9 -7.92 -2.16 -5.42
N SER A 10 -8.42 -1.99 -4.21
CA SER A 10 -7.58 -1.90 -3.01
C SER A 10 -6.75 -3.17 -2.76
N GLU A 11 -7.34 -4.35 -2.98
CA GLU A 11 -6.64 -5.63 -2.83
C GLU A 11 -5.53 -5.79 -3.88
N VAL A 12 -5.82 -5.47 -5.15
CA VAL A 12 -4.82 -5.49 -6.23
C VAL A 12 -3.71 -4.49 -5.93
N ALA A 13 -4.04 -3.28 -5.47
CA ALA A 13 -3.06 -2.29 -5.09
C ALA A 13 -2.17 -2.79 -3.93
N ALA A 14 -2.74 -3.45 -2.93
CA ALA A 14 -1.96 -4.08 -1.86
C ALA A 14 -1.05 -5.21 -2.38
N ALA A 15 -1.51 -6.01 -3.34
CA ALA A 15 -0.65 -7.00 -3.98
C ALA A 15 0.51 -6.35 -4.77
N VAL A 16 0.25 -5.23 -5.45
CA VAL A 16 1.29 -4.45 -6.15
C VAL A 16 2.36 -3.96 -5.17
N ILE A 17 2.02 -3.58 -3.94
CA ILE A 17 3.01 -3.22 -2.91
C ILE A 17 3.95 -4.40 -2.62
N VAL A 18 3.43 -5.62 -2.52
CA VAL A 18 4.23 -6.83 -2.31
C VAL A 18 5.14 -7.10 -3.51
N PHE A 19 4.64 -6.92 -4.74
CA PHE A 19 5.50 -7.06 -5.92
C PHE A 19 6.56 -5.96 -6.00
N SER A 20 6.24 -4.74 -5.58
CA SER A 20 7.17 -3.61 -5.63
C SER A 20 8.32 -3.77 -4.64
N SER A 21 8.15 -4.53 -3.54
CA SER A 21 9.25 -4.87 -2.63
C SER A 21 10.27 -5.85 -3.22
N LEU A 22 9.94 -6.51 -4.32
CA LEU A 22 10.88 -7.38 -5.05
C LEU A 22 11.76 -6.58 -6.03
N LEU A 23 11.42 -5.32 -6.26
CA LEU A 23 12.16 -4.41 -7.13
C LEU A 23 13.23 -3.65 -6.34
N PRO A 24 14.24 -3.09 -7.03
CA PRO A 24 15.21 -2.15 -6.48
C PRO A 24 14.55 -0.99 -5.72
N TRP A 25 15.00 -0.75 -4.50
CA TRP A 25 14.58 0.38 -3.67
C TRP A 25 15.72 1.36 -3.40
N THR A 26 16.92 0.86 -3.09
CA THR A 26 18.07 1.67 -2.74
C THR A 26 19.37 0.98 -3.15
N VAL A 27 20.47 1.72 -3.15
CA VAL A 27 21.83 1.20 -3.31
C VAL A 27 22.58 1.41 -2.01
N ASP A 28 23.15 0.33 -1.46
CA ASP A 28 23.97 0.36 -0.25
C ASP A 28 25.31 -0.33 -0.55
N ASP A 29 26.42 0.34 -0.25
CA ASP A 29 27.79 -0.11 -0.57
C ASP A 29 27.95 -0.62 -2.02
N GLY A 30 27.35 0.09 -2.99
CA GLY A 30 27.41 -0.26 -4.42
C GLY A 30 26.56 -1.48 -4.82
N ARG A 31 25.74 -2.02 -3.90
CA ARG A 31 24.79 -3.10 -4.18
C ARG A 31 23.37 -2.58 -4.18
N THR A 32 22.64 -2.87 -5.26
CA THR A 32 21.21 -2.58 -5.32
C THR A 32 20.42 -3.51 -4.40
N LEU A 33 19.81 -2.95 -3.37
CA LEU A 33 18.95 -3.66 -2.44
C LEU A 33 17.50 -3.62 -2.89
N ARG A 34 16.83 -4.76 -2.80
CA ARG A 34 15.38 -4.87 -2.98
C ARG A 34 14.67 -4.47 -1.69
N GLY A 35 13.44 -3.97 -1.80
CA GLY A 35 12.63 -3.62 -0.62
C GLY A 35 12.58 -4.73 0.42
N ILE A 36 12.39 -5.99 0.02
CA ILE A 36 12.30 -7.12 0.96
C ILE A 36 13.61 -7.40 1.75
N GLN A 37 14.74 -6.87 1.27
CA GLN A 37 16.05 -7.04 1.92
C GLN A 37 16.32 -5.97 2.97
N VAL A 38 15.51 -4.90 3.03
CA VAL A 38 15.60 -3.84 4.04
C VAL A 38 14.46 -3.97 5.07
N GLY A 39 14.71 -3.54 6.31
CA GLY A 39 13.75 -3.70 7.42
C GLY A 39 12.40 -3.01 7.15
N GLU A 40 12.45 -1.81 6.57
CA GLU A 40 11.28 -1.01 6.20
C GLU A 40 10.45 -1.73 5.14
N GLY A 41 11.08 -2.36 4.16
CA GLY A 41 10.36 -3.09 3.13
C GLY A 41 9.77 -4.39 3.64
N GLN A 42 10.39 -5.08 4.60
CA GLN A 42 9.78 -6.21 5.30
C GLN A 42 8.52 -5.80 6.06
N PHE A 43 8.56 -4.67 6.76
CA PHE A 43 7.40 -4.10 7.43
C PHE A 43 6.30 -3.73 6.43
N VAL A 44 6.65 -3.08 5.31
CA VAL A 44 5.69 -2.71 4.25
C VAL A 44 5.02 -3.95 3.65
N VAL A 45 5.76 -5.03 3.41
CA VAL A 45 5.21 -6.31 2.94
C VAL A 45 4.24 -6.90 3.95
N LEU A 46 4.60 -6.92 5.23
CA LEU A 46 3.72 -7.40 6.29
C LEU A 46 2.40 -6.60 6.31
N MET A 47 2.49 -5.27 6.26
CA MET A 47 1.31 -4.40 6.26
C MET A 47 0.45 -4.54 5.00
N ALA A 48 1.07 -4.80 3.84
CA ALA A 48 0.35 -5.10 2.61
C ALA A 48 -0.42 -6.44 2.71
N VAL A 49 0.20 -7.48 3.28
CA VAL A 49 -0.48 -8.76 3.54
C VAL A 49 -1.61 -8.58 4.54
N VAL A 50 -1.39 -7.84 5.63
CA VAL A 50 -2.45 -7.51 6.61
C VAL A 50 -3.61 -6.78 5.94
N THR A 51 -3.33 -5.83 5.04
CA THR A 51 -4.36 -5.12 4.27
C THR A 51 -5.22 -6.09 3.46
N ILE A 52 -4.60 -7.00 2.70
CA ILE A 52 -5.30 -8.03 1.90
C ILE A 52 -6.19 -8.90 2.79
N VAL A 53 -5.63 -9.39 3.90
CA VAL A 53 -6.33 -10.23 4.87
C VAL A 53 -7.55 -9.49 5.45
N MET A 54 -7.36 -8.24 5.89
CA MET A 54 -8.45 -7.43 6.44
C MET A 54 -9.55 -7.16 5.41
N ILE A 55 -9.21 -6.90 4.15
CA ILE A 55 -10.19 -6.78 3.06
C ILE A 55 -10.99 -8.08 2.91
N ARG A 56 -10.32 -9.24 2.92
CA ARG A 56 -10.98 -10.55 2.79
C ARG A 56 -11.93 -10.87 3.94
N PHE A 57 -11.61 -10.40 5.15
CA PHE A 57 -12.49 -10.52 6.33
C PHE A 57 -13.55 -9.41 6.41
N GLY A 58 -13.63 -8.50 5.45
CA GLY A 58 -14.59 -7.39 5.46
C GLY A 58 -14.33 -6.36 6.57
N ASN A 59 -13.09 -6.29 7.09
CA ASN A 59 -12.75 -5.37 8.16
C ASN A 59 -12.53 -3.95 7.61
N ARG A 60 -13.35 -3.02 8.09
CA ARG A 60 -13.31 -1.60 7.71
C ARG A 60 -12.00 -0.90 8.09
N LEU A 61 -11.23 -1.45 9.04
CA LEU A 61 -9.95 -0.91 9.49
C LEU A 61 -8.79 -1.22 8.53
N ALA A 62 -9.02 -1.92 7.41
CA ALA A 62 -7.98 -2.21 6.41
C ALA A 62 -7.24 -0.97 5.90
N TRP A 63 -7.88 0.21 5.92
CA TRP A 63 -7.25 1.46 5.51
C TRP A 63 -6.10 1.89 6.43
N PHE A 64 -6.11 1.52 7.72
CA PHE A 64 -4.99 1.80 8.62
C PHE A 64 -3.74 1.04 8.19
N ALA A 65 -3.89 -0.24 7.84
CA ALA A 65 -2.77 -1.06 7.40
C ALA A 65 -2.17 -0.53 6.10
N ALA A 66 -3.01 -0.20 5.12
CA ALA A 66 -2.58 0.45 3.88
C ALA A 66 -1.93 1.84 4.15
N GLY A 67 -2.45 2.57 5.13
CA GLY A 67 -1.93 3.88 5.56
C GLY A 67 -0.52 3.79 6.12
N PHE A 68 -0.21 2.79 6.94
CA PHE A 68 1.15 2.54 7.41
C PHE A 68 2.11 2.20 6.27
N SER A 69 1.70 1.35 5.33
CA SER A 69 2.51 1.09 4.13
C SER A 69 2.79 2.39 3.36
N ALA A 70 1.77 3.22 3.14
CA ALA A 70 1.93 4.50 2.43
C ALA A 70 2.86 5.46 3.16
N ALA A 71 2.70 5.61 4.48
CA ALA A 71 3.53 6.50 5.30
C ALA A 71 5.01 6.12 5.26
N VAL A 72 5.31 4.82 5.41
CA VAL A 72 6.70 4.33 5.35
C VAL A 72 7.27 4.50 3.95
N LEU A 73 6.54 4.11 2.91
CA LEU A 73 7.01 4.22 1.52
C LEU A 73 7.29 5.68 1.11
N TRP A 74 6.43 6.62 1.49
CA TRP A 74 6.67 8.03 1.22
C TRP A 74 7.81 8.60 2.05
N ARG A 75 7.95 8.18 3.32
CA ARG A 75 9.11 8.58 4.15
C ARG A 75 10.42 8.14 3.50
N GLU A 76 10.52 6.88 3.09
CA GLU A 76 11.70 6.35 2.40
C GLU A 76 11.95 7.06 1.07
N TRP A 77 10.89 7.35 0.32
CA TRP A 77 11.01 8.07 -0.95
C TRP A 77 11.61 9.46 -0.78
N PHE A 78 11.17 10.23 0.22
CA PHE A 78 11.69 11.57 0.49
C PHE A 78 13.05 11.57 1.20
N ALA A 79 13.43 10.47 1.84
CA ALA A 79 14.74 10.31 2.47
C ALA A 79 15.83 9.83 1.49
N SER A 80 15.44 9.35 0.30
CA SER A 80 16.36 8.83 -0.71
C SER A 80 16.85 9.94 -1.64
N ASP A 81 18.17 10.15 -1.70
CA ASP A 81 18.82 11.06 -2.65
C ASP A 81 18.94 10.46 -4.07
N GLU A 82 18.67 9.16 -4.23
CA GLU A 82 18.89 8.39 -5.46
C GLU A 82 17.59 8.09 -6.23
N VAL A 83 16.90 9.15 -6.64
CA VAL A 83 15.55 9.13 -7.29
C VAL A 83 15.45 8.21 -8.52
N ILE A 84 16.56 7.96 -9.24
CA ILE A 84 16.55 7.24 -10.53
C ILE A 84 16.52 5.71 -10.34
N TRP A 85 16.96 5.17 -9.19
CA TRP A 85 17.08 3.72 -8.96
C TRP A 85 15.95 3.10 -8.13
N SER A 86 15.01 3.92 -7.66
CA SER A 86 13.98 3.57 -6.67
C SER A 86 12.58 3.38 -7.30
N LEU A 87 12.51 2.93 -8.56
CA LEU A 87 11.23 2.67 -9.25
C LEU A 87 10.33 1.70 -8.46
N GLY A 88 10.90 0.72 -7.76
CA GLY A 88 10.15 -0.18 -6.87
C GLY A 88 9.52 0.54 -5.68
N LEU A 89 10.24 1.50 -5.12
CA LEU A 89 9.80 2.31 -3.98
C LEU A 89 8.66 3.25 -4.40
N LEU A 90 8.83 3.98 -5.51
CA LEU A 90 7.79 4.87 -6.05
C LEU A 90 6.52 4.11 -6.42
N THR A 91 6.67 2.96 -7.10
CA THR A 91 5.53 2.11 -7.47
C THR A 91 4.79 1.64 -6.22
N GLY A 92 5.51 1.24 -5.18
CA GLY A 92 4.92 0.89 -3.88
C GLY A 92 4.19 2.05 -3.24
N ALA A 93 4.79 3.24 -3.19
CA ALA A 93 4.19 4.44 -2.60
C ALA A 93 2.88 4.85 -3.30
N LEU A 94 2.88 4.83 -4.63
CA LEU A 94 1.69 5.12 -5.43
C LEU A 94 0.61 4.04 -5.23
N ALA A 95 0.97 2.77 -5.26
CA ALA A 95 0.04 1.66 -5.02
C ALA A 95 -0.59 1.74 -3.61
N ALA A 96 0.21 2.02 -2.59
CA ALA A 96 -0.27 2.21 -1.22
C ALA A 96 -1.23 3.41 -1.12
N THR A 97 -0.92 4.51 -1.80
CA THR A 97 -1.80 5.69 -1.85
C THR A 97 -3.14 5.36 -2.51
N VAL A 98 -3.13 4.61 -3.62
CA VAL A 98 -4.35 4.12 -4.27
C VAL A 98 -5.15 3.24 -3.32
N ALA A 99 -4.51 2.27 -2.65
CA ALA A 99 -5.17 1.39 -1.70
C ALA A 99 -5.87 2.19 -0.60
N VAL A 100 -5.17 3.16 0.02
CA VAL A 100 -5.70 4.04 1.06
C VAL A 100 -6.91 4.83 0.57
N VAL A 101 -6.80 5.51 -0.57
CA VAL A 101 -7.91 6.33 -1.12
C VAL A 101 -9.16 5.49 -1.36
N PHE A 102 -9.01 4.31 -1.97
CA PHE A 102 -10.14 3.44 -2.26
C PHE A 102 -10.76 2.81 -1.00
N LEU A 103 -9.95 2.48 0.02
CA LEU A 103 -10.45 1.94 1.28
C LEU A 103 -11.18 3.00 2.11
N ILE A 104 -10.63 4.22 2.19
CA ILE A 104 -11.28 5.35 2.85
C ILE A 104 -12.59 5.69 2.14
N TRP A 105 -12.58 5.74 0.80
CA TRP A 105 -13.81 5.95 0.04
C TRP A 105 -14.82 4.83 0.32
N ASN A 106 -14.39 3.56 0.31
CA ASN A 106 -15.31 2.46 0.61
C ASN A 106 -15.96 2.61 1.99
N MET A 107 -15.17 2.97 3.00
CA MET A 107 -15.66 3.23 4.37
C MET A 107 -16.75 4.31 4.38
N PHE A 108 -16.51 5.47 3.77
CA PHE A 108 -17.50 6.56 3.77
C PHE A 108 -18.73 6.27 2.90
N ALA A 109 -18.57 5.56 1.79
CA ALA A 109 -19.68 5.21 0.92
C ALA A 109 -20.66 4.23 1.57
N GLU A 110 -20.18 3.37 2.47
CA GLU A 110 -21.03 2.47 3.28
C GLU A 110 -21.65 3.14 4.50
N VAL A 111 -21.26 4.38 4.83
CA VAL A 111 -21.80 5.18 5.95
C VAL A 111 -22.97 6.08 5.50
N ARG A 112 -23.37 6.05 4.21
CA ARG A 112 -24.58 6.77 3.77
C ARG A 112 -25.80 6.24 4.52
N PRO A 113 -26.72 7.13 4.96
CA PRO A 113 -27.77 6.76 5.90
C PRO A 113 -28.71 5.73 5.29
N SER A 114 -29.17 4.81 6.13
CA SER A 114 -30.42 4.06 5.95
C SER A 114 -31.58 5.06 6.05
N GLY A 115 -31.76 5.90 5.04
CA GLY A 115 -32.75 6.97 5.03
C GLY A 115 -33.22 7.25 3.62
N ASP A 116 -34.19 6.44 3.20
CA ASP A 116 -35.38 6.80 2.43
C ASP A 116 -36.12 5.49 2.10
N ASP A 117 -36.84 4.98 3.10
CA ASP A 117 -38.04 4.13 2.93
C ASP A 117 -39.25 4.95 3.39
#